data_AF-A0A520GVX6-F1
#
_entry.id   AF-A0A520GVX6-F1
#
_cell.length_a   1.000
_cell.length_b   1.000
_cell.length_c   1.000
_cell.angle_alpha   90.00
_cell.angle_beta   90.00
_cell.angle_gamma   90.00
#
_symmetry.space_group_name_H-M   'P 1'
#
loop_
_entity.id
_entity.type
_entity.pdbx_description
1 polymer ?
#
loop_
_entity_poly.entity_id
_entity_poly.type
_entity_poly.pdbx_seq_one_letter_code
_entity_poly.pdbx_strand_id
1 'polypeptide(L)'
;IWGRPALGDRTRRFMVLSMMLGIHAYEEFALHVRAALDGPAESRLSPDDIKEVIMMAAIYCGVPVANHAFGIAGGILREKGLLAPFDASAPAPAPAAGT
;
A
#
# COMPACT_ATOMS: atom_id res chain seq x y z
N ILE A 1 20.79 3.33 -4.03
CA ILE A 1 19.61 4.10 -4.53
C ILE A 1 18.96 4.95 -3.44
N TRP A 2 18.69 4.40 -2.25
CA TRP A 2 17.99 5.12 -1.16
C TRP A 2 18.70 6.37 -0.63
N GLY A 3 20.03 6.38 -0.52
CA GLY A 3 20.79 7.57 -0.08
C GLY A 3 20.90 8.73 -1.09
N ARG A 4 20.15 8.72 -2.19
CA ARG A 4 20.17 9.83 -3.18
C ARG A 4 19.24 10.96 -2.75
N PRO A 5 19.66 12.24 -2.81
CA PRO A 5 18.99 13.35 -2.12
C PRO A 5 17.67 13.80 -2.75
N ALA A 6 17.39 13.43 -4.01
CA ALA A 6 16.27 14.00 -4.76
C ALA A 6 14.88 13.58 -4.24
N LEU A 7 14.75 12.41 -3.61
CA LEU A 7 13.47 11.93 -3.06
C LEU A 7 13.71 11.26 -1.71
N GLY A 8 12.81 11.53 -0.77
CA GLY A 8 12.81 10.89 0.55
C GLY A 8 12.30 9.46 0.52
N ASP A 9 12.64 8.71 1.56
CA ASP A 9 12.35 7.28 1.68
C ASP A 9 10.85 6.96 1.61
N ARG A 10 9.99 7.80 2.18
CA ARG A 10 8.53 7.64 2.09
C ARG A 10 8.06 7.59 0.64
N THR A 11 8.46 8.58 -0.17
CA THR A 11 8.14 8.64 -1.60
C THR A 11 8.70 7.43 -2.35
N ARG A 12 9.92 7.00 -2.00
CA ARG A 12 10.52 5.81 -2.61
C ARG A 12 9.74 4.53 -2.32
N ARG A 13 9.19 4.37 -1.11
CA ARG A 13 8.33 3.23 -0.77
C ARG A 13 7.09 3.18 -1.66
N PHE A 14 6.40 4.31 -1.85
CA PHE A 14 5.28 4.41 -2.79
C PHE A 14 5.68 3.96 -4.19
N MET A 15 6.79 4.51 -4.72
CA MET A 15 7.27 4.17 -6.06
C MET A 15 7.60 2.69 -6.20
N VAL A 16 8.29 2.10 -5.23
CA VAL A 16 8.66 0.68 -5.26
C VAL A 16 7.40 -0.19 -5.30
N LEU A 17 6.41 0.08 -4.43
CA LEU A 17 5.15 -0.66 -4.43
C LEU A 17 4.43 -0.54 -5.79
N SER A 18 4.31 0.67 -6.34
CA SER A 18 3.69 0.90 -7.65
C SER A 18 4.41 0.16 -8.78
N MET A 19 5.74 0.19 -8.79
CA MET A 19 6.53 -0.50 -9.81
C MET A 19 6.38 -2.02 -9.71
N MET A 20 6.41 -2.60 -8.51
CA MET A 20 6.24 -4.05 -8.33
C MET A 20 4.86 -4.52 -8.81
N LEU A 21 3.81 -3.73 -8.56
CA LEU A 21 2.49 -4.00 -9.11
C LEU A 21 2.48 -3.88 -10.64
N GLY A 22 3.08 -2.83 -11.21
CA GLY A 22 3.11 -2.60 -12.65
C GLY A 22 3.82 -3.70 -13.45
N ILE A 23 4.79 -4.39 -12.84
CA ILE A 23 5.51 -5.52 -13.48
C ILE A 23 5.03 -6.90 -12.99
N HIS A 24 3.95 -6.96 -12.22
CA HIS A 24 3.37 -8.19 -11.64
C HIS A 24 4.34 -8.98 -10.72
N ALA A 25 5.30 -8.32 -10.08
CA ALA A 25 6.22 -8.93 -9.13
C ALA A 25 5.60 -9.00 -7.72
N TYR A 26 4.60 -9.86 -7.55
CA TYR A 26 3.76 -9.92 -6.35
C TYR A 26 4.51 -10.33 -5.07
N GLU A 27 5.52 -11.19 -5.18
CA GLU A 27 6.36 -11.60 -4.04
C GLU A 27 7.18 -10.43 -3.52
N GLU A 28 7.79 -9.67 -4.43
CA GLU A 28 8.52 -8.43 -4.10
C GLU A 28 7.57 -7.35 -3.56
N PHE A 29 6.36 -7.22 -4.12
CA PHE A 29 5.33 -6.35 -3.57
C PHE A 29 5.02 -6.72 -2.10
N ALA A 30 4.83 -8.01 -1.80
CA ALA A 30 4.56 -8.48 -0.45
C ALA A 30 5.71 -8.20 0.54
N LEU A 31 6.95 -8.36 0.08
CA LEU A 31 8.16 -8.02 0.85
C LEU A 31 8.20 -6.52 1.15
N HIS A 32 7.98 -5.69 0.13
CA HIS A 32 8.03 -4.24 0.28
C HIS A 32 6.86 -3.66 1.08
N VAL A 33 5.68 -4.28 1.06
CA VAL A 33 4.56 -3.91 1.95
C VAL A 33 4.97 -4.08 3.41
N ARG A 34 5.56 -5.23 3.78
CA ARG A 34 6.05 -5.46 5.16
C ARG A 34 7.10 -4.43 5.54
N ALA A 35 8.10 -4.23 4.69
CA ALA A 35 9.15 -3.25 4.94
C ALA A 35 8.61 -1.81 5.04
N ALA A 36 7.56 -1.47 4.31
CA ALA A 36 6.91 -0.16 4.37
C ALA A 36 6.13 0.06 5.68
N LEU A 37 5.44 -0.98 6.18
CA LEU A 37 4.73 -0.95 7.46
C LEU A 37 5.69 -0.93 8.66
N ASP A 38 6.80 -1.68 8.59
CA ASP A 38 7.77 -1.83 9.69
C ASP A 38 8.85 -0.74 9.69
N GLY A 39 8.85 0.15 8.68
CA GLY A 39 9.88 1.17 8.50
C GLY A 39 9.96 2.22 9.63
N PRO A 40 11.00 3.06 9.62
CA PRO A 40 11.13 4.22 10.53
C PRO A 40 9.91 5.14 10.44
N ALA A 41 9.55 5.79 11.55
CA ALA A 41 8.31 6.57 11.66
C ALA A 41 8.16 7.64 10.57
N GLU A 42 9.27 8.27 10.16
CA GLU A 42 9.33 9.34 9.18
C GLU A 42 9.03 8.85 7.75
N SER A 43 9.24 7.56 7.49
CA SER A 43 9.06 6.93 6.17
C SER A 43 8.01 5.83 6.13
N ARG A 44 7.49 5.40 7.28
CA ARG A 44 6.53 4.32 7.43
C ARG A 44 5.25 4.63 6.67
N LEU A 45 4.78 3.67 5.88
CA LEU A 45 3.46 3.76 5.26
C LEU A 45 2.39 3.19 6.18
N SER A 46 1.21 3.80 6.18
CA SER A 46 0.02 3.30 6.85
C SER A 46 -0.72 2.27 5.98
N PRO A 47 -1.70 1.54 6.54
CA PRO A 47 -2.61 0.72 5.74
C PRO A 47 -3.32 1.52 4.63
N ASP A 48 -3.71 2.77 4.92
CA ASP A 48 -4.37 3.66 3.95
C ASP A 48 -3.41 4.08 2.84
N ASP A 49 -2.14 4.36 3.14
CA ASP A 49 -1.14 4.64 2.11
C ASP A 49 -1.00 3.48 1.11
N ILE A 50 -0.98 2.24 1.61
CA ILE A 50 -0.89 1.04 0.77
C ILE A 50 -2.16 0.86 -0.06
N LYS A 51 -3.34 1.12 0.53
CA LYS A 51 -4.60 1.11 -0.19
C LYS A 51 -4.58 2.09 -1.36
N GLU A 52 -4.10 3.31 -1.18
CA GLU A 52 -4.01 4.30 -2.27
C GLU A 52 -3.10 3.84 -3.42
N VAL A 53 -1.98 3.16 -3.13
CA VAL A 53 -1.14 2.56 -4.18
C VAL A 53 -1.90 1.51 -4.98
N ILE A 54 -2.65 0.64 -4.30
CA ILE A 54 -3.42 -0.41 -4.94
C ILE A 54 -4.58 0.19 -5.77
N MET A 55 -5.22 1.25 -5.28
CA MET A 55 -6.25 1.99 -6.01
C MET A 55 -5.70 2.63 -7.29
N MET A 56 -4.51 3.22 -7.25
CA MET A 56 -3.81 3.70 -8.45
C MET A 56 -3.53 2.56 -9.43
N ALA A 57 -3.10 1.40 -8.93
CA ALA A 57 -2.85 0.22 -9.77
C ALA A 57 -4.13 -0.30 -10.44
N ALA A 58 -5.31 -0.16 -9.82
CA ALA A 58 -6.58 -0.56 -10.44
C ALA A 58 -6.83 0.21 -11.76
N ILE A 59 -6.47 1.50 -11.79
CA ILE A 59 -6.67 2.37 -12.96
C ILE A 59 -5.56 2.18 -14.00
N TYR A 60 -4.30 2.11 -13.57
CA TYR A 60 -3.15 2.16 -14.49
C TYR A 60 -2.55 0.79 -14.82
N CYS A 61 -2.80 -0.23 -14.00
CA CYS A 61 -2.33 -1.60 -14.21
C CYS A 61 -3.52 -2.58 -14.37
N GLY A 62 -4.74 -2.14 -14.11
CA GLY A 62 -5.98 -2.89 -14.25
C GLY A 62 -6.50 -3.49 -12.95
N VAL A 63 -7.83 -3.61 -12.87
CA VAL A 63 -8.55 -4.19 -11.71
C VAL A 63 -8.04 -5.58 -11.30
N PRO A 64 -7.66 -6.50 -12.20
CA PRO A 64 -7.10 -7.80 -11.80
C PRO A 64 -5.82 -7.69 -10.96
N VAL A 65 -4.93 -6.74 -11.28
CA VAL A 65 -3.70 -6.48 -10.50
C VAL A 65 -4.06 -5.98 -9.10
N ALA A 66 -5.00 -5.03 -9.02
CA ALA A 66 -5.44 -4.48 -7.74
C ALA A 66 -6.12 -5.52 -6.85
N ASN A 67 -6.98 -6.38 -7.41
CA ASN A 67 -7.64 -7.46 -6.66
C ASN A 67 -6.62 -8.42 -6.04
N HIS A 68 -5.60 -8.82 -6.81
CA HIS A 68 -4.53 -9.67 -6.30
C HIS A 68 -3.74 -8.96 -5.19
N ALA A 69 -3.37 -7.69 -5.42
CA ALA A 69 -2.65 -6.88 -4.44
C ALA A 69 -3.42 -6.68 -3.14
N PHE A 70 -4.75 -6.47 -3.20
CA PHE A 70 -5.61 -6.38 -2.00
C PHE A 70 -5.61 -7.68 -1.20
N GLY A 71 -5.65 -8.84 -1.88
CA GLY A 71 -5.54 -10.13 -1.21
C GLY A 71 -4.25 -10.28 -0.42
N ILE A 72 -3.12 -9.93 -1.06
CA ILE A 72 -1.78 -9.97 -0.45
C ILE A 72 -1.68 -8.99 0.71
N ALA A 73 -1.94 -7.70 0.47
CA ALA A 73 -1.83 -6.65 1.48
C ALA A 73 -2.78 -6.91 2.65
N GLY A 74 -4.03 -7.31 2.39
CA GLY A 74 -4.99 -7.65 3.43
C GLY A 74 -4.56 -8.83 4.30
N GLY A 75 -3.86 -9.82 3.73
CA GLY A 75 -3.24 -10.90 4.49
C GLY A 75 -2.18 -10.39 5.46
N ILE A 76 -1.29 -9.51 4.98
CA ILE A 76 -0.21 -8.90 5.77
C ILE A 76 -0.75 -8.01 6.88
N LEU A 77 -1.76 -7.20 6.57
CA LEU A 77 -2.38 -6.31 7.55
C LEU A 77 -3.09 -7.10 8.65
N ARG A 78 -3.73 -8.23 8.32
CA ARG A 78 -4.29 -9.15 9.33
C ARG A 78 -3.21 -9.80 10.19
N GLU A 79 -2.13 -10.31 9.58
CA GLU A 79 -0.97 -10.87 10.27
C GLU A 79 -0.40 -9.88 11.30
N LYS A 80 -0.35 -8.59 10.95
CA LYS A 80 0.18 -7.52 11.80
C LYS A 80 -0.84 -6.89 12.76
N GLY A 81 -2.10 -7.32 12.74
CA GLY A 81 -3.16 -6.71 13.56
C GLY A 81 -3.51 -5.27 13.17
N LEU A 82 -3.22 -4.88 11.93
CA LEU A 82 -3.45 -3.53 11.38
C LEU A 82 -4.73 -3.43 10.54
N LEU A 83 -5.43 -4.54 10.32
CA LEU A 83 -6.74 -4.54 9.71
C LEU A 83 -7.80 -4.74 10.79
N ALA A 84 -8.60 -3.71 11.03
CA ALA A 84 -9.76 -3.83 11.91
C ALA A 84 -10.75 -4.88 11.35
N PRO A 85 -11.50 -5.60 12.22
CA PRO A 85 -12.63 -6.40 11.78
C PRO A 85 -13.58 -5.55 10.93
N PHE A 86 -14.16 -6.14 9.90
CA PHE A 86 -15.22 -5.46 9.15
C PHE A 86 -16.41 -5.24 10.08
N ASP A 87 -16.66 -3.98 10.41
CA ASP A 87 -17.86 -3.58 11.14
C ASP A 87 -18.92 -3.13 10.13
N ALA A 88 -19.86 -4.02 9.84
CA ALA A 88 -20.98 -3.75 8.94
C ALA A 88 -21.92 -2.64 9.46
N SER A 89 -21.81 -2.27 10.74
CA SER A 89 -22.60 -1.22 11.38
C SER A 89 -21.89 0.13 11.42
N ALA A 90 -20.60 0.19 11.07
CA ALA A 90 -19.85 1.42 11.04
C ALA A 90 -20.35 2.33 9.89
N PRO A 91 -20.54 3.64 10.14
CA PRO A 91 -20.91 4.57 9.09
C PRO A 91 -19.84 4.59 8.00
N ALA A 92 -20.26 4.69 6.73
CA ALA A 92 -19.35 4.78 5.61
C ALA A 92 -18.32 5.91 5.84
N PRO A 93 -17.02 5.70 5.55
CA PRO A 93 -16.02 6.72 5.75
C PRO A 93 -16.40 7.98 4.97
N ALA A 94 -16.32 9.14 5.63
CA ALA A 94 -16.62 10.42 5.01
C ALA A 94 -15.71 10.60 3.77
N PRO A 95 -16.22 11.15 2.65
CA PRO A 95 -15.39 11.42 1.50
C PRO A 95 -14.23 12.31 1.92
N ALA A 96 -13.00 11.90 1.58
CA ALA A 96 -11.81 12.70 1.83
C ALA A 96 -12.04 14.09 1.23
N ALA A 97 -11.99 15.14 2.05
CA ALA A 97 -12.20 16.50 1.60
C ALA A 97 -11.16 16.82 0.52
N GLY A 98 -11.62 16.96 -0.71
CA GLY A 98 -10.77 17.23 -1.86
C GLY A 98 -9.94 18.50 -1.64
N THR A 99 -8.64 18.39 -1.89
CA THR A 99 -7.71 19.52 -2.08
C THR A 99 -7.57 19.82 -3.56
#